data_AF-N8YBH5-F1
#
_entry.id   AF-N8YBH5-F1
#
_cell.length_a   1.000
_cell.length_b   1.000
_cell.length_c   1.000
_cell.angle_alpha   90.00
_cell.angle_beta   90.00
_cell.angle_gamma   90.00
#
_symmetry.space_group_name_H-M   'P 1'
#
loop_
_entity.id
_entity.type
_entity.pdbx_description
1 polymer ?
#
loop_
_entity_poly.entity_id
_entity_poly.type
_entity_poly.pdbx_seq_one_letter_code
_entity_poly.pdbx_strand_id
1 'polypeptide(L)'
;MRVYALSEDIYLHYNDLNTWEINIKNENFEINILNHGVILSLLPFLEVGREKIIEKIGDLQKWLVFPEIKLIEAGFLIGSEYWVDLSLTWLKESNPINFDFFSEYLNQVFSNKVRYSQKVRHKAKKILKMINHKNF
;
A
#
# COMPACT_ATOMS: atom_id res chain seq x y z
N MET A 1 -14.29 -0.81 13.96
CA MET A 1 -13.96 0.59 13.54
C MET A 1 -13.87 0.65 12.02
N ARG A 2 -14.31 1.72 11.36
CA ARG A 2 -14.30 1.84 9.89
C ARG A 2 -13.39 2.96 9.42
N VAL A 3 -12.57 2.69 8.41
CA VAL A 3 -11.76 3.67 7.69
C VAL A 3 -12.25 3.69 6.26
N TYR A 4 -12.94 4.76 5.86
CA TYR A 4 -13.47 4.90 4.51
C TYR A 4 -12.38 5.35 3.53
N ALA A 5 -12.48 4.83 2.31
CA ALA A 5 -11.83 5.37 1.13
C ALA A 5 -12.43 6.74 0.76
N LEU A 6 -12.21 7.18 -0.48
CA LEU A 6 -12.88 8.36 -1.04
C LEU A 6 -14.37 8.13 -1.36
N SER A 7 -14.83 6.87 -1.37
CA SER A 7 -16.24 6.47 -1.52
C SER A 7 -16.76 5.83 -0.24
N GLU A 8 -18.04 6.05 0.09
CA GLU A 8 -18.71 5.42 1.24
C GLU A 8 -18.94 3.91 1.05
N ASP A 9 -18.92 3.42 -0.19
CA ASP A 9 -19.20 2.02 -0.54
C ASP A 9 -18.02 1.06 -0.29
N ILE A 10 -16.84 1.61 0.03
CA ILE A 10 -15.62 0.84 0.29
C ILE A 10 -14.94 1.38 1.54
N TYR A 11 -14.78 0.52 2.55
CA TYR A 11 -14.08 0.85 3.79
C TYR A 11 -13.30 -0.32 4.34
N LEU A 12 -12.20 -0.02 5.02
CA LEU A 12 -11.47 -0.99 5.85
C LEU A 12 -12.15 -1.09 7.21
N HIS A 13 -12.42 -2.31 7.65
CA HIS A 13 -13.10 -2.61 8.90
C HIS A 13 -12.17 -3.37 9.85
N TYR A 14 -11.94 -2.78 11.03
CA TYR A 14 -11.29 -3.50 12.13
C TYR A 14 -12.35 -4.26 12.93
N ASN A 15 -12.29 -5.59 12.87
CA ASN A 15 -13.28 -6.52 13.43
C ASN A 15 -12.97 -6.95 14.88
N ASP A 16 -13.90 -7.70 15.49
CA ASP A 16 -13.79 -8.16 16.87
C ASP A 16 -12.68 -9.21 17.09
N LEU A 17 -12.14 -9.77 16.01
CA LEU A 17 -10.99 -10.69 16.02
C LEU A 17 -9.64 -9.94 15.96
N ASN A 18 -9.64 -8.61 16.10
CA ASN A 18 -8.46 -7.77 16.01
C ASN A 18 -7.75 -7.82 14.65
N THR A 19 -8.51 -7.98 13.57
CA THR A 19 -7.99 -8.04 12.21
C THR A 19 -8.71 -7.03 11.30
N TRP A 20 -8.08 -6.74 10.17
CA TRP A 20 -8.63 -5.84 9.16
C TRP A 20 -9.24 -6.62 7.99
N GLU A 21 -10.46 -6.24 7.66
CA GLU A 21 -11.20 -6.70 6.48
C GLU A 21 -11.48 -5.50 5.57
N ILE A 22 -11.80 -5.78 4.31
CA ILE A 22 -12.32 -4.76 3.40
C ILE A 22 -13.80 -5.01 3.16
N ASN A 23 -14.62 -3.99 3.37
CA ASN A 23 -16.01 -4.01 2.95
C ASN A 23 -16.12 -3.49 1.53
N ILE A 24 -16.79 -4.24 0.66
CA ILE A 24 -17.07 -3.88 -0.73
C ILE A 24 -18.57 -4.08 -0.93
N LYS A 25 -19.32 -3.00 -1.13
CA LYS A 25 -20.78 -3.05 -1.39
C LYS A 25 -21.56 -3.84 -0.32
N ASN A 26 -21.27 -3.59 0.96
CA ASN A 26 -21.88 -4.24 2.13
C ASN A 26 -21.46 -5.70 2.41
N GLU A 27 -20.49 -6.24 1.67
CA GLU A 27 -19.91 -7.56 1.94
C GLU A 27 -18.49 -7.40 2.49
N ASN A 28 -18.16 -8.14 3.55
CA ASN A 28 -16.81 -8.14 4.13
C ASN A 28 -15.95 -9.23 3.48
N PHE A 29 -14.74 -8.86 3.09
CA PHE A 29 -13.75 -9.75 2.51
C PHE A 29 -12.47 -9.72 3.32
N GLU A 30 -11.80 -10.88 3.41
CA GLU A 30 -10.41 -10.92 3.83
C GLU A 30 -9.54 -10.13 2.85
N ILE A 31 -8.57 -9.40 3.39
CA ILE A 31 -7.59 -8.68 2.59
C ILE A 31 -6.56 -9.67 2.03
N ASN A 32 -6.87 -10.18 0.84
CA ASN A 32 -6.11 -11.18 0.11
C ASN A 32 -5.70 -10.64 -1.29
N ILE A 33 -4.40 -10.52 -1.52
CA ILE A 33 -3.81 -10.03 -2.78
C ILE A 33 -3.99 -11.00 -3.97
N LEU A 34 -4.48 -12.22 -3.75
CA LEU A 34 -4.87 -13.14 -4.82
C LEU A 34 -6.26 -12.83 -5.38
N ASN A 35 -7.07 -12.06 -4.65
CA ASN A 35 -8.39 -11.64 -5.10
C ASN A 35 -8.31 -10.29 -5.82
N HIS A 36 -8.52 -10.30 -7.14
CA HIS A 36 -8.43 -9.10 -7.96
C HIS A 36 -9.43 -8.00 -7.56
N GLY A 37 -10.64 -8.37 -7.12
CA GLY A 37 -11.63 -7.41 -6.63
C GLY A 37 -11.18 -6.70 -5.35
N VAL A 38 -10.50 -7.44 -4.46
CA VAL A 38 -9.89 -6.88 -3.25
C VAL A 38 -8.72 -5.95 -3.61
N ILE A 39 -7.82 -6.36 -4.52
CA ILE A 39 -6.71 -5.52 -4.99
C ILE A 39 -7.24 -4.17 -5.48
N LEU A 40 -8.22 -4.19 -6.40
CA LEU A 40 -8.80 -2.97 -6.95
C LEU A 40 -9.45 -2.09 -5.87
N SER A 41 -10.10 -2.71 -4.90
CA SER A 41 -10.78 -2.00 -3.81
C SER A 41 -9.81 -1.42 -2.78
N LEU A 42 -8.56 -1.88 -2.73
CA LEU A 42 -7.51 -1.29 -1.89
C LEU A 42 -6.93 0.00 -2.48
N LEU A 43 -6.93 0.17 -3.81
CA LEU A 43 -6.27 1.30 -4.48
C LEU A 43 -6.74 2.67 -3.99
N PRO A 44 -8.05 2.94 -3.78
CA PRO A 44 -8.52 4.23 -3.30
C PRO A 44 -7.92 4.66 -1.95
N PHE A 45 -7.49 3.71 -1.11
CA PHE A 45 -6.83 4.04 0.16
C PHE A 45 -5.42 4.60 -0.04
N LEU A 46 -4.74 4.25 -1.14
CA LEU A 46 -3.47 4.87 -1.50
C LEU A 46 -3.63 6.37 -1.76
N GLU A 47 -4.75 6.78 -2.37
CA GLU A 47 -5.07 8.18 -2.66
C GLU A 47 -5.38 9.00 -1.40
N VAL A 48 -5.96 8.37 -0.38
CA VAL A 48 -6.23 9.02 0.92
C VAL A 48 -4.91 9.48 1.56
N GLY A 49 -3.85 8.69 1.40
CA GLY A 49 -2.53 8.97 1.95
C GLY A 49 -2.34 8.43 3.37
N ARG A 50 -1.10 8.08 3.69
CA ARG A 50 -0.73 7.35 4.91
C ARG A 50 -1.07 8.11 6.19
N GLU A 51 -0.67 9.37 6.27
CA GLU A 51 -0.89 10.21 7.46
C GLU A 51 -2.38 10.33 7.79
N LYS A 52 -3.23 10.60 6.80
CA LYS A 52 -4.68 10.68 7.01
C LYS A 52 -5.29 9.36 7.45
N ILE A 53 -4.76 8.22 6.98
CA ILE A 53 -5.22 6.91 7.44
C ILE A 53 -4.81 6.68 8.90
N ILE A 54 -3.58 7.03 9.28
CA ILE A 54 -3.12 6.95 10.67
C ILE A 54 -4.00 7.83 11.58
N GLU A 55 -4.28 9.06 11.18
CA GLU A 55 -5.16 9.97 11.91
C GLU A 55 -6.58 9.40 12.08
N LYS A 56 -7.16 8.84 11.01
CA LYS A 56 -8.49 8.20 11.05
C LYS A 56 -8.52 6.99 11.97
N ILE A 57 -7.42 6.23 12.05
CA ILE A 57 -7.30 5.06 12.92
C ILE A 57 -7.18 5.49 14.38
N GLY A 58 -6.34 6.49 14.67
CA GLY A 58 -6.19 7.11 16.00
C GLY A 58 -5.72 6.19 17.12
N ASP A 59 -5.50 4.91 16.82
CA ASP A 59 -5.23 3.84 17.78
C ASP A 59 -3.99 3.06 17.32
N LEU A 60 -2.95 3.08 18.16
CA LEU A 60 -1.67 2.46 17.85
C LEU A 60 -1.79 0.94 17.68
N GLN A 61 -2.60 0.26 18.48
CA GLN A 61 -2.75 -1.20 18.38
C GLN A 61 -3.41 -1.59 17.06
N LYS A 62 -4.43 -0.84 16.65
CA LYS A 62 -5.09 -1.05 15.34
C LYS A 62 -4.16 -0.74 14.18
N TRP A 63 -3.31 0.29 14.31
CA TRP A 63 -2.29 0.63 13.32
C TRP A 63 -1.22 -0.45 13.18
N LEU A 64 -0.77 -1.05 14.29
CA LEU A 64 0.27 -2.09 14.26
C LEU A 64 -0.14 -3.32 13.44
N VAL A 65 -1.43 -3.61 13.36
CA VAL A 65 -1.98 -4.70 12.55
C VAL A 65 -2.62 -4.23 11.24
N PHE A 66 -2.50 -2.94 10.91
CA PHE A 66 -3.01 -2.39 9.66
C PHE A 66 -2.33 -3.06 8.45
N PRO A 67 -3.10 -3.42 7.39
CA PRO A 67 -2.60 -4.16 6.22
C PRO A 67 -1.77 -3.27 5.26
N GLU A 68 -0.85 -2.47 5.80
CA GLU A 68 -0.03 -1.49 5.05
C GLU A 68 0.72 -2.16 3.90
N ILE A 69 1.36 -3.31 4.14
CA ILE A 69 2.12 -4.05 3.13
C ILE A 69 1.21 -4.46 1.96
N LYS A 70 0.05 -5.06 2.25
CA LYS A 70 -0.90 -5.51 1.23
C LYS A 70 -1.47 -4.34 0.44
N LEU A 71 -1.72 -3.20 1.10
CA LEU A 71 -2.17 -1.97 0.45
C LEU A 71 -1.13 -1.43 -0.54
N ILE A 72 0.14 -1.36 -0.14
CA ILE A 72 1.25 -0.91 -1.02
C ILE A 72 1.42 -1.89 -2.19
N GLU A 73 1.39 -3.20 -1.92
CA GLU A 73 1.54 -4.25 -2.90
C GLU A 73 0.45 -4.21 -3.97
N ALA A 74 -0.80 -3.94 -3.59
CA ALA A 74 -1.91 -3.79 -4.53
C ALA A 74 -1.59 -2.80 -5.66
N GLY A 75 -1.01 -1.63 -5.35
CA GLY A 75 -0.65 -0.65 -6.37
C GLY A 75 0.49 -1.10 -7.29
N PHE A 76 1.46 -1.88 -6.78
CA PHE A 76 2.50 -2.49 -7.61
C PHE A 76 1.94 -3.56 -8.55
N LEU A 77 1.02 -4.40 -8.06
CA LEU A 77 0.40 -5.48 -8.83
C LEU A 77 -0.42 -4.95 -10.02
N ILE A 78 -1.11 -3.82 -9.85
CA ILE A 78 -1.79 -3.15 -10.98
C ILE A 78 -0.78 -2.59 -11.97
N GLY A 79 0.35 -2.08 -11.48
CA GLY A 79 1.50 -1.67 -12.27
C GLY A 79 1.30 -0.43 -13.14
N SER A 80 0.12 0.21 -13.14
CA SER A 80 -0.03 1.51 -13.81
C SER A 80 0.93 2.52 -13.16
N GLU A 81 1.47 3.46 -13.94
CA GLU A 81 2.40 4.46 -13.39
C GLU A 81 1.79 5.24 -12.20
N TYR A 82 0.51 5.57 -12.29
CA TYR A 82 -0.21 6.29 -11.25
C TYR A 82 -0.22 5.54 -9.91
N TRP A 83 -0.72 4.31 -9.91
CA TRP A 83 -0.79 3.47 -8.70
C TRP A 83 0.59 3.14 -8.15
N VAL A 84 1.58 2.89 -9.02
CA VAL A 84 2.96 2.67 -8.60
C VAL A 84 3.57 3.91 -7.94
N ASP A 85 3.31 5.12 -8.45
CA ASP A 85 3.81 6.36 -7.83
C ASP A 85 3.24 6.59 -6.43
N LEU A 86 1.97 6.24 -6.23
CA LEU A 86 1.32 6.28 -4.92
C LEU A 86 1.88 5.22 -3.97
N SER A 87 2.02 3.97 -4.42
CA SER A 87 2.66 2.90 -3.64
C SER A 87 4.08 3.25 -3.21
N LEU A 88 4.87 3.87 -4.10
CA LEU A 88 6.23 4.34 -3.75
C LEU A 88 6.22 5.46 -2.71
N THR A 89 5.21 6.33 -2.74
CA THR A 89 5.05 7.40 -1.76
C THR A 89 4.72 6.82 -0.39
N TRP A 90 3.74 5.92 -0.33
CA TRP A 90 3.40 5.16 0.87
C TRP A 90 4.59 4.37 1.42
N LEU A 91 5.28 3.60 0.56
CA LEU A 91 6.41 2.79 0.97
C LEU A 91 7.53 3.65 1.57
N LYS A 92 7.82 4.81 1.00
CA LYS A 92 8.85 5.71 1.52
C LYS A 92 8.53 6.22 2.93
N GLU A 93 7.25 6.35 3.28
CA GLU A 93 6.76 6.80 4.58
C GLU A 93 6.52 5.64 5.56
N SER A 94 6.47 4.40 5.06
CA SER A 94 6.34 3.17 5.84
C SER A 94 7.59 2.89 6.67
N ASN A 95 7.46 1.97 7.64
CA ASN A 95 8.59 1.46 8.39
C ASN A 95 9.65 0.86 7.43
N PRO A 96 10.93 1.26 7.55
CA PRO A 96 12.01 0.74 6.72
C PRO A 96 12.19 -0.78 6.77
N ILE A 97 11.67 -1.47 7.79
CA ILE A 97 11.69 -2.94 7.87
C ILE A 97 10.91 -3.60 6.71
N ASN A 98 9.93 -2.88 6.14
CA ASN A 98 9.10 -3.38 5.07
C ASN A 98 9.76 -3.27 3.69
N PHE A 99 10.90 -2.57 3.56
CA PHE A 99 11.44 -2.23 2.23
C PHE A 99 11.96 -3.44 1.48
N ASP A 100 12.55 -4.41 2.17
CA ASP A 100 13.12 -5.62 1.57
C ASP A 100 12.05 -6.47 0.88
N PHE A 101 10.84 -6.50 1.45
CA PHE A 101 9.67 -7.16 0.85
C PHE A 101 9.36 -6.61 -0.56
N PHE A 102 9.60 -5.33 -0.80
CA PHE A 102 9.31 -4.68 -2.08
C PHE A 102 10.51 -4.64 -3.04
N SER A 103 11.65 -5.22 -2.69
CA SER A 103 12.90 -5.12 -3.47
C SER A 103 12.72 -5.56 -4.94
N GLU A 104 12.00 -6.63 -5.19
CA GLU A 104 11.72 -7.11 -6.55
C GLU A 104 10.88 -6.10 -7.35
N TYR A 105 9.74 -5.65 -6.79
CA TYR A 105 8.89 -4.63 -7.41
C TYR A 105 9.67 -3.35 -7.72
N LEU A 106 10.52 -2.91 -6.79
CA LEU A 106 11.34 -1.70 -6.97
C LEU A 106 12.35 -1.86 -8.12
N ASN A 107 12.98 -3.02 -8.25
CA ASN A 107 13.91 -3.32 -9.34
C ASN A 107 13.19 -3.38 -10.69
N GLN A 108 11.99 -3.97 -10.74
CA GLN A 108 11.16 -4.00 -11.94
C GLN A 108 10.75 -2.58 -12.37
N VAL A 109 10.34 -1.74 -11.42
CA VAL A 109 10.01 -0.32 -11.70
C VAL A 109 11.24 0.43 -12.20
N PHE A 110 12.36 0.31 -11.51
CA PHE A 110 13.59 1.04 -11.86
C PHE A 110 14.14 0.68 -13.25
N SER A 111 14.08 -0.60 -13.62
CA SER A 111 14.62 -1.10 -14.89
C SER A 111 13.71 -0.83 -16.10
N ASN A 112 12.39 -0.70 -15.88
CA ASN A 112 11.43 -0.53 -16.98
C ASN A 112 11.33 0.93 -17.45
N LYS A 113 12.16 1.27 -18.44
CA LYS A 113 12.20 2.63 -19.02
C LYS A 113 11.00 2.99 -19.89
N VAL A 114 10.26 1.98 -20.35
CA VAL A 114 9.12 2.13 -21.28
C VAL A 114 7.84 2.47 -20.53
N ARG A 115 7.57 1.75 -19.42
CA ARG A 115 6.31 1.85 -18.67
C ARG A 115 6.28 3.00 -17.67
N TYR A 116 7.42 3.34 -17.09
CA TYR A 116 7.47 4.30 -15.97
C TYR A 116 8.33 5.50 -16.31
N SER A 117 7.86 6.71 -16.00
CA SER A 117 8.63 7.94 -16.14
C SER A 117 9.93 7.93 -15.32
N GLN A 118 10.86 8.82 -15.70
CA GLN A 118 12.09 9.03 -14.95
C GLN A 118 11.84 9.36 -13.47
N LYS A 119 10.81 10.16 -13.17
CA LYS A 119 10.42 10.54 -11.80
C LYS A 119 10.13 9.30 -10.94
N VAL A 120 9.26 8.41 -11.44
CA VAL A 120 8.86 7.18 -10.74
C VAL A 120 10.06 6.24 -10.55
N ARG A 121 10.87 6.05 -11.60
CA ARG A 121 12.10 5.23 -11.52
C ARG A 121 13.10 5.78 -10.50
N HIS A 122 13.25 7.11 -10.38
CA HIS A 122 14.13 7.71 -9.37
C HIS A 122 13.62 7.52 -7.95
N LYS A 123 12.30 7.58 -7.73
CA LYS A 123 11.72 7.24 -6.41
C LYS A 123 12.05 5.79 -6.03
N ALA A 124 11.82 4.84 -6.93
CA ALA A 124 12.16 3.43 -6.69
C ALA A 124 13.65 3.22 -6.39
N LYS A 125 14.53 3.84 -7.19
CA LYS A 125 15.99 3.81 -6.97
C LYS A 125 16.39 4.37 -5.60
N LYS A 126 15.74 5.43 -5.14
CA LYS A 126 16.04 6.03 -3.82
C LYS A 126 15.72 5.05 -2.70
N ILE A 127 14.60 4.34 -2.77
CA ILE A 127 14.21 3.33 -1.77
C ILE A 127 15.18 2.13 -1.82
N LEU A 128 15.54 1.64 -3.02
CA LEU A 128 16.55 0.57 -3.18
C LEU A 128 17.89 0.92 -2.54
N LYS A 129 18.34 2.18 -2.62
CA LYS A 129 19.56 2.60 -1.93
C LYS A 129 19.43 2.50 -0.42
N MET A 130 18.28 2.84 0.16
CA MET A 130 18.04 2.74 1.60
C MET A 130 18.10 1.30 2.09
N ILE A 131 17.68 0.33 1.27
CA ILE A 131 17.85 -1.10 1.55
C ILE A 131 19.34 -1.47 1.60
N ASN A 132 20.10 -1.13 0.56
CA ASN A 132 21.50 -1.53 0.47
C ASN A 132 22.39 -0.90 1.56
N HIS A 133 22.04 0.29 2.06
CA HIS A 133 22.75 0.94 3.16
C HIS A 133 22.48 0.32 4.54
N LYS A 134 21.45 -0.53 4.71
CA LYS A 134 21.21 -1.26 5.97
C LYS A 134 22.11 -2.49 6.14
N ASN A 135 22.75 -2.96 5.07
CA ASN A 135 23.58 -4.18 5.08
C ASN A 135 25.07 -3.89 5.35
N PHE A 136 25.39 -2.68 5.84
CA PHE A 136 26.71 -2.23 6.28
C PHE A 136 26.59 -1.67 7.70
#